data_AF-A0A962JN70-F1
#
_entry.id   AF-A0A962JN70-F1
#
_cell.length_a   1.000
_cell.length_b   1.000
_cell.length_c   1.000
_cell.angle_alpha   90.00
_cell.angle_beta   90.00
_cell.angle_gamma   90.00
#
_symmetry.space_group_name_H-M   'P 1'
#
loop_
_entity.id
_entity.type
_entity.pdbx_description
1 polymer ?
#
loop_
_entity_poly.entity_id
_entity_poly.type
_entity_poly.pdbx_seq_one_letter_code
_entity_poly.pdbx_strand_id
1 'polypeptide(L)'
;MTTLRHDWNRAELRALFDLPFNDLLFQAQTVHRQHFDPNAVQVSTLLSIKTGACPEDCKYCSQSGHYDTGLDKEKLLEIEKVVQEAQAAKDKGASRFCMGAAWRSPRDKDMPYVLEMVKRVKGLGLETCMT
;
A
#
# COMPACT_ATOMS: atom_id res chain seq x y z
N MET A 1 -27.02 -4.55 -14.99
CA MET A 1 -25.63 -4.72 -14.50
C MET A 1 -24.71 -4.46 -15.68
N THR A 2 -23.76 -3.54 -15.53
CA THR A 2 -22.79 -3.22 -16.60
C THR A 2 -21.89 -4.44 -16.81
N THR A 3 -21.78 -4.93 -18.05
CA THR A 3 -20.89 -6.06 -18.36
C THR A 3 -19.44 -5.67 -18.04
N LEU A 4 -18.76 -6.49 -17.22
CA LEU A 4 -17.35 -6.28 -16.91
C LEU A 4 -16.53 -6.43 -18.20
N ARG A 5 -15.75 -5.40 -18.54
CA ARG A 5 -14.91 -5.36 -19.74
C ARG A 5 -13.46 -5.05 -19.37
N HIS A 6 -12.53 -5.52 -20.20
CA HIS A 6 -11.08 -5.43 -19.94
C HIS A 6 -10.28 -4.83 -21.13
N ASP A 7 -10.96 -4.33 -22.14
CA ASP A 7 -10.45 -3.95 -23.47
C ASP A 7 -10.46 -2.42 -23.70
N TRP A 8 -10.27 -1.64 -22.64
CA TRP A 8 -10.23 -0.18 -22.70
C TRP A 8 -9.11 0.34 -23.59
N ASN A 9 -9.44 1.28 -24.47
CA ASN A 9 -8.46 2.00 -25.27
C ASN A 9 -8.24 3.44 -24.77
N ARG A 10 -7.17 4.09 -25.26
CA ARG A 10 -6.79 5.44 -24.82
C ARG A 10 -7.86 6.51 -25.10
N ALA A 11 -8.60 6.40 -26.20
CA ALA A 11 -9.63 7.37 -26.53
C ALA A 11 -10.82 7.27 -25.57
N GLU A 12 -11.22 6.05 -25.20
CA GLU A 12 -12.28 5.83 -24.21
C GLU A 12 -11.88 6.35 -22.82
N LEU A 13 -10.63 6.12 -22.40
CA LEU A 13 -10.12 6.69 -21.14
C LEU A 13 -10.11 8.22 -21.20
N ARG A 14 -9.64 8.81 -22.31
CA ARG A 14 -9.61 10.26 -22.47
C ARG A 14 -11.01 10.87 -22.37
N ALA A 15 -12.01 10.23 -22.96
CA ALA A 15 -13.39 10.67 -22.86
C ALA A 15 -13.88 10.76 -21.39
N LEU A 16 -13.46 9.84 -20.51
CA LEU A 16 -13.78 9.93 -19.07
C LEU A 16 -13.12 11.13 -18.38
N PHE A 17 -11.86 11.43 -18.72
CA PHE A 17 -11.16 12.60 -18.18
C PHE A 17 -11.73 13.92 -18.68
N ASP A 18 -12.34 13.94 -19.86
CA ASP A 18 -12.95 15.13 -20.46
C ASP A 18 -14.42 15.36 -20.02
N LEU A 19 -15.00 14.46 -19.22
CA LEU A 19 -16.35 14.64 -18.67
C LEU A 19 -16.42 15.85 -17.72
N PRO A 20 -17.57 16.55 -17.66
CA PRO A 20 -17.84 17.49 -16.59
C PRO A 20 -17.65 16.79 -15.23
N PHE A 21 -16.91 17.43 -14.33
CA PHE A 21 -16.48 16.81 -13.08
C PHE A 21 -17.62 16.22 -12.24
N ASN A 22 -18.76 16.93 -12.17
CA ASN A 22 -19.92 16.46 -11.40
C ASN A 22 -20.59 15.23 -12.04
N ASP A 23 -20.60 15.12 -13.37
CA ASP A 23 -21.12 13.95 -14.07
C ASP A 23 -20.21 12.74 -13.86
N LEU A 24 -18.89 12.95 -13.93
CA LEU A 24 -17.90 11.92 -13.62
C LEU A 24 -18.04 11.40 -12.18
N LEU A 25 -18.21 12.30 -11.20
CA LEU A 25 -18.44 11.93 -9.80
C LEU A 25 -19.73 11.11 -9.63
N PHE A 26 -20.83 11.53 -10.27
CA PHE A 26 -22.09 10.81 -10.20
C PHE A 26 -21.98 9.41 -10.81
N GLN A 27 -21.32 9.28 -11.96
CA GLN A 27 -21.02 7.99 -12.57
C GLN A 27 -20.15 7.11 -11.66
N ALA A 28 -19.10 7.67 -11.05
CA ALA A 28 -18.22 6.94 -10.13
C ALA A 28 -18.99 6.39 -8.91
N GLN A 29 -19.84 7.20 -8.28
CA GLN A 29 -20.68 6.76 -7.15
C GLN A 29 -21.68 5.68 -7.57
N THR A 30 -22.25 5.80 -8.77
CA THR A 30 -23.19 4.81 -9.32
C THR A 30 -22.51 3.46 -9.49
N VAL A 31 -21.32 3.43 -10.09
CA VAL A 31 -20.53 2.19 -10.25
C VAL A 31 -20.10 1.64 -8.89
N HIS A 32 -19.65 2.50 -7.96
CA HIS A 32 -19.23 2.07 -6.63
C HIS A 32 -20.37 1.35 -5.87
N ARG A 33 -21.57 1.95 -5.83
CA ARG A 33 -22.76 1.38 -5.17
C ARG A 33 -23.25 0.06 -5.77
N GLN A 34 -22.93 -0.21 -7.03
CA GLN A 34 -23.29 -1.47 -7.69
C GLN A 34 -22.38 -2.64 -7.30
N HIS A 35 -21.16 -2.36 -6.84
CA HIS A 35 -20.12 -3.38 -6.66
C HIS A 35 -19.57 -3.46 -5.23
N PHE A 36 -19.78 -2.44 -4.40
CA PHE A 36 -19.28 -2.36 -3.04
C PHE A 36 -20.39 -1.96 -2.07
N ASP A 37 -20.24 -2.31 -0.79
CA ASP A 37 -21.01 -1.68 0.27
C ASP A 37 -20.60 -0.21 0.36
N PRO A 38 -21.51 0.74 0.02
CA PRO A 38 -21.15 2.14 -0.09
C PRO A 38 -20.81 2.82 1.24
N ASN A 39 -21.09 2.17 2.37
CA ASN A 39 -20.79 2.69 3.69
C ASN A 39 -19.65 1.92 4.39
N ALA A 40 -19.07 0.92 3.74
CA ALA A 40 -17.91 0.20 4.25
C ALA A 40 -16.61 0.81 3.69
N VAL A 41 -15.59 0.90 4.55
CA VAL A 41 -14.25 1.36 4.17
C VAL A 41 -13.22 0.37 4.71
N GLN A 42 -12.26 -0.04 3.87
CA GLN A 42 -11.13 -0.84 4.32
C GLN A 42 -10.08 0.05 5.02
N VAL A 43 -9.76 -0.27 6.27
CA VAL A 43 -8.74 0.43 7.05
C VAL A 43 -7.43 -0.37 7.02
N SER A 44 -6.39 0.23 6.42
CA SER A 44 -5.05 -0.35 6.36
C SER A 44 -4.05 0.53 7.10
N THR A 45 -3.13 -0.07 7.85
CA THR A 45 -2.01 0.63 8.49
C THR A 45 -0.70 0.15 7.91
N LEU A 46 0.22 1.07 7.64
CA LEU A 46 1.54 0.75 7.06
C LEU A 46 2.65 1.09 8.04
N LEU A 47 3.67 0.23 8.09
CA LEU A 47 4.93 0.47 8.77
C LEU A 47 6.10 0.37 7.78
N SER A 48 6.99 1.36 7.80
CA SER A 48 8.29 1.26 7.10
C SER A 48 9.20 0.34 7.90
N ILE A 49 9.42 -0.89 7.43
CA ILE A 49 10.28 -1.88 8.10
C ILE A 49 11.76 -1.63 7.81
N LYS A 50 12.10 -0.82 6.81
CA LYS A 50 13.47 -0.36 6.52
C LYS A 50 13.38 1.01 5.85
N THR A 51 13.95 2.04 6.46
CA THR A 51 13.75 3.44 6.06
C THR A 51 15.02 4.06 5.49
N GLY A 52 14.87 4.79 4.37
CA GLY A 52 15.95 5.60 3.77
C GLY A 52 17.02 4.78 3.04
N ALA A 53 18.01 5.48 2.47
CA ALA A 53 19.09 4.88 1.67
C ALA A 53 18.58 3.91 0.58
N CYS A 54 17.50 4.28 -0.11
CA CYS A 54 17.00 3.55 -1.26
C CYS A 54 17.92 3.82 -2.48
N PRO A 55 18.35 2.80 -3.24
CA PRO A 55 19.21 3.00 -4.41
C PRO A 55 18.47 3.62 -5.62
N GLU A 56 17.14 3.59 -5.62
CA GLU A 56 16.34 4.16 -6.72
C GLU A 56 16.28 5.69 -6.64
N ASP A 57 16.16 6.36 -7.79
CA ASP A 57 16.31 7.82 -7.95
C ASP A 57 14.98 8.57 -8.14
N CYS A 58 13.89 7.99 -7.63
CA CYS A 58 12.54 8.55 -7.74
C CYS A 58 12.49 10.00 -7.24
N LYS A 59 12.19 10.95 -8.15
CA LYS A 59 12.27 12.41 -7.90
C LYS A 59 11.34 12.91 -6.77
N TYR A 60 10.31 12.15 -6.44
CA TYR A 60 9.32 12.48 -5.42
C TYR A 60 9.57 11.78 -4.08
N CYS A 61 10.47 10.80 -4.00
CA CYS A 61 10.61 9.94 -2.83
C CYS A 61 11.67 10.48 -1.87
N SER A 62 11.27 10.78 -0.63
CA SER A 62 12.19 11.27 0.41
C SER A 62 13.21 10.24 0.88
N GLN A 63 13.00 8.95 0.56
CA GLN A 63 13.88 7.86 0.97
C GLN A 63 15.00 7.55 -0.02
N SER A 64 15.01 8.21 -1.18
CA SER A 64 16.06 8.04 -2.20
C SER A 64 17.41 8.46 -1.65
N GLY A 65 18.43 7.62 -1.83
CA GLY A 65 19.81 7.93 -1.44
C GLY A 65 20.47 8.99 -2.31
N HIS A 66 19.81 9.44 -3.38
CA HIS A 66 20.32 10.45 -4.33
C HIS A 66 20.02 11.90 -3.91
N TYR A 67 19.14 12.11 -2.92
CA TYR A 67 18.73 13.43 -2.47
C TYR A 67 18.94 13.57 -0.96
N ASP A 68 19.36 14.76 -0.51
CA ASP A 68 19.40 15.08 0.91
C ASP A 68 18.05 15.67 1.35
N THR A 69 17.31 14.88 2.12
CA THR A 69 15.96 15.23 2.60
C THR A 69 15.91 15.39 4.12
N GLY A 70 17.05 15.27 4.80
CA GLY A 70 17.11 15.24 6.27
C GLY A 70 16.47 14.00 6.91
N LEU A 71 16.17 12.96 6.12
CA LEU A 71 15.55 11.72 6.61
C LEU A 71 16.57 10.85 7.36
N ASP A 72 16.27 10.53 8.62
CA ASP A 72 17.02 9.56 9.39
C ASP A 72 16.89 8.14 8.81
N LYS A 73 18.03 7.46 8.72
CA LYS A 73 18.13 6.13 8.12
C LYS A 73 17.95 5.08 9.21
N GLU A 74 17.02 4.17 8.98
CA GLU A 74 16.77 3.05 9.88
C GLU A 74 17.05 1.73 9.17
N LYS A 75 17.70 0.82 9.89
CA LYS A 75 17.93 -0.54 9.41
C LYS A 75 16.61 -1.31 9.38
N LEU A 76 16.66 -2.52 8.83
CA LEU A 76 15.54 -3.44 8.91
C LEU A 76 15.14 -3.65 10.38
N LEU A 77 13.86 -3.43 10.69
CA LEU A 77 13.32 -3.60 12.03
C LEU A 77 13.33 -5.08 12.45
N GLU A 78 13.44 -5.29 13.76
CA GLU A 78 13.30 -6.61 14.36
C GLU A 78 11.86 -7.13 14.21
N ILE A 79 11.71 -8.44 14.00
CA ILE A 79 10.41 -9.09 13.77
C ILE A 79 9.42 -8.77 14.90
N GLU A 80 9.87 -8.85 16.17
CA GLU A 80 9.00 -8.58 17.31
C GLU A 80 8.50 -7.14 17.34
N LYS A 81 9.32 -6.17 16.91
CA LYS A 81 8.86 -4.77 16.80
C LYS A 81 7.77 -4.63 15.74
N VAL A 82 7.92 -5.29 14.59
CA VAL A 82 6.90 -5.30 13.53
C VAL A 82 5.59 -5.94 14.03
N VAL A 83 5.68 -7.05 14.76
CA VAL A 83 4.50 -7.74 15.32
C VAL A 83 3.79 -6.87 16.37
N GLN A 84 4.54 -6.17 17.22
CA GLN A 84 3.97 -5.23 18.20
C GLN A 84 3.20 -4.09 17.52
N GLU A 85 3.77 -3.48 16.48
CA GLU A 85 3.10 -2.42 15.72
C GLU A 85 1.87 -2.95 14.98
N ALA A 86 1.95 -4.17 14.42
CA ALA A 86 0.82 -4.81 13.77
C ALA A 86 -0.33 -5.10 14.74
N GLN A 87 -0.02 -5.59 15.94
CA GLN A 87 -1.02 -5.80 17.00
C GLN A 87 -1.64 -4.46 17.42
N ALA A 88 -0.83 -3.43 17.63
CA ALA A 88 -1.33 -2.10 17.96
C ALA A 88 -2.23 -1.51 16.85
N ALA A 89 -1.92 -1.78 15.58
CA ALA A 89 -2.76 -1.39 14.45
C ALA A 89 -4.10 -2.16 14.44
N LYS A 90 -4.06 -3.46 14.72
CA LYS A 90 -5.27 -4.28 14.87
C LYS A 90 -6.17 -3.76 15.98
N ASP A 91 -5.59 -3.45 17.14
CA ASP A 91 -6.32 -2.94 18.30
C ASP A 91 -6.96 -1.56 18.02
N LYS A 92 -6.42 -0.81 17.05
CA LYS A 92 -6.99 0.44 16.52
C LYS A 92 -8.00 0.23 15.38
N GLY A 93 -8.32 -1.01 15.02
CA GLY A 93 -9.33 -1.35 14.03
C GLY A 93 -8.83 -1.55 12.60
N ALA A 94 -7.51 -1.67 12.38
CA ALA A 94 -6.99 -2.02 11.06
C ALA A 94 -7.42 -3.44 10.67
N SER A 95 -7.84 -3.63 9.42
CA SER A 95 -8.10 -4.95 8.83
C SER A 95 -6.92 -5.47 8.00
N ARG A 96 -6.02 -4.57 7.58
CA ARG A 96 -4.80 -4.90 6.84
C ARG A 96 -3.58 -4.19 7.42
N PHE A 97 -2.46 -4.89 7.48
CA PHE A 97 -1.16 -4.32 7.83
C PHE A 97 -0.18 -4.45 6.67
N CYS A 98 0.39 -3.32 6.26
CA CYS A 98 1.34 -3.23 5.15
C CYS A 98 2.75 -2.97 5.70
N MET A 99 3.73 -3.65 5.12
CA MET A 99 5.14 -3.45 5.46
C MET A 99 5.85 -2.92 4.22
N GLY A 100 6.50 -1.76 4.35
CA GLY A 100 7.25 -1.11 3.28
C GLY A 100 8.74 -1.14 3.52
N ALA A 101 9.55 -1.43 2.50
CA ALA A 101 11.01 -1.41 2.64
C ALA A 101 11.69 -0.58 1.55
N ALA A 102 12.64 0.27 1.93
CA ALA A 102 13.41 1.10 1.01
C ALA A 102 14.49 0.30 0.25
N TRP A 103 14.09 -0.66 -0.57
CA TRP A 103 14.95 -1.44 -1.45
C TRP A 103 14.50 -1.32 -2.90
N ARG A 104 15.38 -1.70 -3.84
CA ARG A 104 14.98 -2.01 -5.21
C ARG A 104 14.27 -3.37 -5.28
N SER A 105 14.82 -4.35 -4.58
CA SER A 105 14.27 -5.69 -4.40
C SER A 105 14.76 -6.27 -3.06
N PRO A 106 14.00 -7.19 -2.43
CA PRO A 106 14.47 -7.89 -1.25
C PRO A 106 15.77 -8.65 -1.56
N ARG A 107 16.70 -8.64 -0.61
CA ARG A 107 17.94 -9.43 -0.71
C ARG A 107 17.67 -10.84 -0.17
N ASP A 108 18.35 -11.85 -0.70
CA ASP A 108 18.18 -13.25 -0.27
C ASP A 108 18.32 -13.44 1.24
N LYS A 109 19.24 -12.70 1.87
CA LYS A 109 19.45 -12.73 3.33
C LYS A 109 18.31 -12.11 4.14
N ASP A 110 17.58 -11.16 3.57
CA ASP A 110 16.47 -10.46 4.25
C ASP A 110 15.15 -11.21 4.03
N MET A 111 15.04 -12.02 2.97
CA MET A 111 13.82 -12.73 2.60
C MET A 111 13.29 -13.67 3.71
N PRO A 112 14.12 -14.44 4.45
CA PRO A 112 13.64 -15.23 5.58
C PRO A 112 12.97 -14.38 6.67
N TYR A 113 13.50 -13.18 6.96
CA TYR A 113 12.93 -12.27 7.95
C TYR A 113 11.60 -11.71 7.47
N VAL A 114 11.52 -11.29 6.20
CA VAL A 114 10.27 -10.82 5.57
C VAL A 114 9.18 -11.89 5.61
N LEU A 115 9.52 -13.14 5.27
CA LEU A 115 8.58 -14.26 5.32
C LEU A 115 8.09 -14.52 6.75
N GLU A 116 8.96 -14.42 7.74
CA GLU A 116 8.59 -14.58 9.14
C GLU A 116 7.69 -13.43 9.63
N MET A 117 7.99 -12.18 9.27
CA MET A 117 7.11 -11.05 9.55
C MET A 117 5.70 -11.28 8.96
N VAL A 118 5.61 -11.68 7.69
CA VAL A 118 4.32 -11.96 7.02
C VAL A 118 3.57 -13.08 7.75
N LYS A 119 4.23 -14.19 8.10
CA LYS A 119 3.61 -15.29 8.85
C LYS A 119 3.05 -14.83 10.19
N ARG A 120 3.83 -14.07 10.96
CA ARG A 120 3.45 -13.61 12.30
C ARG A 120 2.30 -12.61 12.25
N VAL A 121 2.35 -11.63 11.35
CA VAL A 121 1.27 -10.64 11.17
C VAL A 121 -0.01 -11.33 10.68
N LYS A 122 0.09 -12.28 9.74
CA LYS A 122 -1.06 -13.08 9.30
C LYS A 122 -1.65 -13.92 10.44
N GLY A 123 -0.80 -14.43 11.34
CA GLY A 123 -1.21 -15.11 12.57
C GLY A 123 -2.02 -14.25 13.53
N LEU A 124 -1.93 -12.91 13.43
CA LEU A 124 -2.80 -11.98 14.17
C LEU A 124 -4.21 -11.86 13.56
N GLY A 125 -4.48 -12.48 12.41
CA GLY A 125 -5.76 -12.37 11.71
C GLY A 125 -5.92 -11.10 10.87
N LEU A 126 -4.82 -10.39 10.61
CA LEU A 126 -4.79 -9.26 9.68
C LEU A 126 -4.52 -9.75 8.25
N GLU A 127 -5.06 -9.04 7.26
CA GLU A 127 -4.51 -9.13 5.91
C GLU A 127 -3.08 -8.59 5.89
N THR A 128 -2.20 -9.23 5.13
CA THR A 128 -0.78 -8.87 5.05
C THR A 128 -0.40 -8.40 3.66
N CYS A 129 0.25 -7.24 3.57
CA CYS A 129 0.82 -6.69 2.35
C CYS A 129 2.31 -6.37 2.57
N MET A 130 3.12 -6.59 1.54
CA MET A 130 4.55 -6.24 1.52
C MET A 130 4.82 -5.44 0.25
N THR A 131 5.46 -4.28 0.37
CA THR A 131 5.71 -3.32 -0.71
C THR A 131 7.16 -2.86 -0.77
#